data_AF-A0AAE8QIZ5-F1
#
_entry.id   AF-A0AAE8QIZ5-F1
#
_cell.length_a   1.000
_cell.length_b   1.000
_cell.length_c   1.000
_cell.angle_alpha   90.00
_cell.angle_beta   90.00
_cell.angle_gamma   90.00
#
_symmetry.space_group_name_H-M   'P 1'
#
loop_
_entity.id
_entity.type
_entity.pdbx_description
1 polymer ?
#
loop_
_entity_poly.entity_id
_entity_poly.type
_entity_poly.pdbx_seq_one_letter_code
_entity_poly.pdbx_strand_id
1 'polypeptide(L)'
;MLSIFKKEPGGIIRHLALEDFYSTLSESEIEEIKDSLALPYQLSNRPYVRDDFDKGNRTYSGSASQFLESLSEGLSPDLRKRVLIEAIKRATNSVDKHFPRTKLAEMAYKAGDFDECERYCLDVINELDLIAFKGARVVAFSRLAIMYEKQGRIQDALNISEQALKIGQHDNTKGGYEGRIEKLKRKASKMK
;
A
#
# COMPACT_ATOMS: atom_id res chain seq x y z
N MET A 1 27.68 -18.58 -19.10
CA MET A 1 26.78 -17.74 -18.27
C MET A 1 27.64 -16.73 -17.56
N LEU A 2 27.75 -15.52 -18.12
CA LEU A 2 28.51 -14.43 -17.51
C LEU A 2 27.68 -13.86 -16.36
N SER A 3 28.20 -13.94 -15.15
CA SER A 3 27.72 -13.18 -14.00
C SER A 3 27.88 -11.69 -14.35
N ILE A 4 26.77 -11.02 -14.65
CA ILE A 4 26.73 -9.58 -14.87
C ILE A 4 26.80 -8.95 -13.47
N PHE A 5 28.02 -8.61 -13.03
CA PHE A 5 28.18 -7.69 -11.92
C PHE A 5 27.60 -6.34 -12.35
N LYS A 6 26.40 -6.03 -11.87
CA LYS A 6 25.87 -4.67 -11.98
C LYS A 6 26.87 -3.72 -11.30
N LYS A 7 27.14 -2.59 -11.95
CA LYS A 7 27.92 -1.51 -11.33
C LYS A 7 27.20 -1.08 -10.04
N GLU A 8 27.98 -0.70 -9.03
CA GLU A 8 27.42 -0.15 -7.80
C GLU A 8 26.55 1.07 -8.12
N PRO A 9 25.26 1.06 -7.76
CA PRO A 9 24.37 2.16 -8.09
C PRO A 9 24.76 3.43 -7.32
N GLY A 10 24.54 4.58 -7.95
CA GLY A 10 24.62 5.91 -7.35
C GLY A 10 23.22 6.46 -7.06
N GLY A 11 23.09 7.79 -7.10
CA GLY A 11 21.81 8.49 -7.09
C GLY A 11 20.95 8.21 -5.87
N ILE A 12 19.64 8.15 -6.09
CA ILE A 12 18.65 7.91 -5.05
C ILE A 12 18.82 6.52 -4.42
N ILE A 13 19.17 5.50 -5.22
CA ILE A 13 19.41 4.15 -4.70
C ILE A 13 20.49 4.16 -3.61
N ARG A 14 21.62 4.82 -3.85
CA ARG A 14 22.69 4.93 -2.85
C ARG A 14 22.28 5.79 -1.67
N HIS A 15 21.63 6.94 -1.93
CA HIS A 15 21.19 7.85 -0.87
C HIS A 15 20.22 7.18 0.12
N LEU A 16 19.35 6.29 -0.37
CA LEU A 16 18.35 5.60 0.44
C LEU A 16 18.78 4.20 0.92
N ALA A 17 20.04 3.81 0.70
CA ALA A 17 20.58 2.49 1.02
C ALA A 17 19.73 1.33 0.45
N LEU A 18 19.39 1.41 -0.85
CA LEU A 18 18.56 0.45 -1.59
C LEU A 18 19.36 -0.46 -2.53
N GLU A 19 20.68 -0.54 -2.36
CA GLU A 19 21.57 -1.28 -3.26
C GLU A 19 21.25 -2.79 -3.31
N ASP A 20 20.88 -3.36 -2.17
CA ASP A 20 20.47 -4.75 -2.06
C ASP A 20 19.17 -5.01 -2.83
N PHE A 21 18.16 -4.15 -2.70
CA PHE A 21 16.94 -4.22 -3.51
C PHE A 21 17.23 -4.06 -4.99
N TYR A 22 18.01 -3.05 -5.38
CA TYR A 22 18.40 -2.78 -6.76
C TYR A 22 19.12 -3.98 -7.41
N SER A 23 19.94 -4.69 -6.64
CA SER A 23 20.63 -5.89 -7.12
C SER A 23 19.64 -6.98 -7.57
N THR A 24 18.46 -7.07 -6.95
CA THR A 24 17.42 -8.07 -7.26
C THR A 24 16.58 -7.78 -8.52
N LEU A 25 16.69 -6.57 -9.08
CA LEU A 25 15.92 -6.18 -10.26
C LEU A 25 16.52 -6.77 -11.54
N SER A 26 15.71 -7.01 -12.57
CA SER A 26 16.24 -7.23 -13.93
C SER A 26 16.59 -5.89 -14.60
N GLU A 27 17.30 -5.92 -15.72
CA GLU A 27 17.55 -4.71 -16.51
C GLU A 27 16.24 -4.08 -17.00
N SER A 28 15.28 -4.88 -17.45
CA SER A 28 13.95 -4.40 -17.86
C SER A 28 13.18 -3.74 -16.70
N GLU A 29 13.24 -4.30 -15.49
CA GLU A 29 12.60 -3.69 -14.32
C GLU A 29 13.27 -2.37 -13.91
N ILE A 30 14.60 -2.28 -14.05
CA ILE A 30 15.33 -1.02 -13.82
C ILE A 30 14.88 0.05 -14.83
N GLU A 31 14.77 -0.29 -16.11
CA GLU A 31 14.34 0.67 -17.13
C GLU A 31 12.88 1.09 -16.93
N GLU A 32 12.00 0.18 -16.55
CA GLU A 32 10.60 0.47 -16.20
C GLU A 32 10.49 1.44 -15.00
N ILE A 33 11.30 1.23 -13.96
CA ILE A 33 11.38 2.15 -12.82
C ILE A 33 11.87 3.54 -13.26
N LYS A 34 12.88 3.61 -14.12
CA LYS A 34 13.39 4.89 -14.65
C LYS A 34 12.35 5.62 -15.51
N ASP A 35 11.57 4.88 -16.30
CA ASP A 35 10.45 5.43 -17.07
C ASP A 35 9.40 6.04 -16.14
N SER A 36 9.05 5.31 -15.07
CA SER A 36 8.09 5.78 -14.08
C SER A 36 8.56 7.02 -13.34
N LEU A 37 9.85 7.07 -12.96
CA LEU A 37 10.44 8.18 -12.22
C LEU A 37 10.32 9.53 -12.96
N ALA A 38 10.30 9.51 -14.29
CA ALA A 38 10.19 10.69 -15.14
C ALA A 38 8.76 11.25 -15.21
N LEU A 39 7.77 10.64 -14.56
CA LEU A 39 6.40 11.13 -14.55
C LEU A 39 6.30 12.42 -13.71
N PRO A 40 5.77 13.52 -14.27
CA PRO A 40 5.87 14.87 -13.70
C PRO A 40 5.12 15.09 -12.38
N TYR A 41 4.35 14.10 -11.91
CA TYR A 41 3.47 14.22 -10.74
C TYR A 41 3.93 13.43 -9.51
N GLN A 42 4.99 12.63 -9.60
CA GLN A 42 5.20 11.57 -8.60
C GLN A 42 5.98 11.99 -7.36
N LEU A 43 6.87 13.00 -7.37
CA LEU A 43 7.85 13.10 -6.28
C LEU A 43 8.38 14.49 -5.88
N SER A 44 8.22 15.59 -6.65
CA SER A 44 8.47 16.97 -6.18
C SER A 44 8.10 18.05 -7.23
N ASN A 45 8.19 19.33 -6.86
CA ASN A 45 8.12 20.49 -7.78
C ASN A 45 9.23 20.53 -8.85
N ARG A 46 10.29 19.71 -8.69
CA ARG A 46 11.30 19.43 -9.73
C ARG A 46 11.19 17.94 -10.09
N PRO A 47 10.77 17.59 -11.31
CA PRO A 47 10.68 16.19 -11.71
C PRO A 47 12.06 15.54 -11.60
N TYR A 48 12.09 14.31 -11.10
CA TYR A 48 13.29 13.48 -11.16
C TYR A 48 13.46 13.00 -12.60
N VAL A 49 14.71 12.81 -13.02
CA VAL A 49 15.02 12.25 -14.34
C VAL A 49 15.49 10.81 -14.21
N ARG A 50 15.46 10.05 -15.30
CA ARG A 50 15.88 8.63 -15.33
C ARG A 50 17.19 8.36 -14.59
N ASP A 51 18.19 9.19 -14.86
CA ASP A 51 19.54 9.00 -14.31
C ASP A 51 19.61 9.31 -12.80
N ASP A 52 18.64 10.05 -12.24
CA ASP A 52 18.59 10.30 -10.79
C ASP A 52 18.37 9.01 -9.99
N PHE A 53 17.79 7.97 -10.61
CA PHE A 53 17.51 6.70 -9.96
C PHE A 53 18.79 6.03 -9.45
N ASP A 54 19.74 5.77 -10.35
CA ASP A 54 20.90 4.92 -10.11
C ASP A 54 22.25 5.55 -10.53
N LYS A 55 22.27 6.83 -10.93
CA LYS A 55 23.49 7.56 -11.28
C LYS A 55 23.60 8.90 -10.53
N GLY A 56 24.82 9.42 -10.49
CA GLY A 56 25.11 10.72 -9.88
C GLY A 56 24.91 10.72 -8.36
N ASN A 57 24.56 11.88 -7.81
CA ASN A 57 24.45 12.13 -6.37
C ASN A 57 23.07 12.72 -5.99
N ARG A 58 22.04 12.45 -6.79
CA ARG A 58 20.69 12.94 -6.49
C ARG A 58 20.19 12.33 -5.18
N THR A 59 19.57 13.15 -4.35
CA THR A 59 18.98 12.72 -3.07
C THR A 59 17.46 12.80 -3.12
N TYR A 60 16.82 12.08 -2.19
CA TYR A 60 15.38 12.12 -1.94
C TYR A 60 15.15 12.61 -0.51
N SER A 61 14.19 13.51 -0.33
CA SER A 61 13.96 14.17 0.97
C SER A 61 13.11 13.35 1.95
N GLY A 62 12.38 12.35 1.45
CA GLY A 62 11.55 11.46 2.28
C GLY A 62 12.28 10.17 2.68
N SER A 63 11.53 9.24 3.28
CA SER A 63 12.05 7.92 3.65
C SER A 63 12.15 6.98 2.45
N ALA A 64 12.92 5.90 2.59
CA ALA A 64 12.99 4.85 1.58
C ALA A 64 11.62 4.21 1.29
N SER A 65 10.78 4.02 2.33
CA SER A 65 9.40 3.55 2.15
C SER A 65 8.58 4.52 1.30
N GLN A 66 8.64 5.82 1.61
CA GLN A 66 7.90 6.85 0.87
C GLN A 66 8.33 6.93 -0.59
N PHE A 67 9.64 6.88 -0.85
CA PHE A 67 10.17 6.84 -2.21
C PHE A 67 9.61 5.65 -3.00
N LEU A 68 9.72 4.43 -2.45
CA LEU A 68 9.26 3.21 -3.10
C LEU A 68 7.74 3.19 -3.28
N GLU A 69 6.98 3.65 -2.29
CA GLU A 69 5.51 3.76 -2.36
C GLU A 69 5.06 4.69 -3.49
N SER A 70 5.73 5.83 -3.65
CA SER A 70 5.40 6.81 -4.68
C SER A 70 5.87 6.35 -6.07
N LEU A 71 7.05 5.73 -6.13
CA LEU A 71 7.58 5.11 -7.35
C LEU A 71 6.71 3.96 -7.86
N SER A 72 5.99 3.26 -6.99
CA SER A 72 5.15 2.12 -7.36
C SER A 72 4.01 2.47 -8.33
N GLU A 73 3.63 3.75 -8.40
CA GLU A 73 2.63 4.21 -9.36
C GLU A 73 3.22 4.15 -10.78
N GLY A 74 2.51 3.56 -11.74
CA GLY A 74 2.99 3.45 -13.13
C GLY A 74 3.78 2.17 -13.45
N LEU A 75 4.13 1.37 -12.44
CA LEU A 75 4.76 0.07 -12.65
C LEU A 75 3.72 -1.02 -12.99
N SER A 76 4.19 -2.03 -13.71
CA SER A 76 3.51 -3.30 -13.98
C SER A 76 3.07 -3.98 -12.68
N PRO A 77 1.97 -4.76 -12.68
CA PRO A 77 1.42 -5.32 -11.44
C PRO A 77 2.42 -6.10 -10.58
N ASP A 78 3.28 -6.92 -11.20
CA ASP A 78 4.25 -7.75 -10.49
C ASP A 78 5.38 -6.91 -9.88
N LEU A 79 5.97 -5.99 -10.65
CA LEU A 79 7.01 -5.10 -10.17
C LEU A 79 6.47 -4.14 -9.10
N ARG A 80 5.26 -3.59 -9.31
CA ARG A 80 4.54 -2.78 -8.33
C ARG A 80 4.38 -3.51 -7.00
N LYS A 81 3.96 -4.78 -7.03
CA LYS A 81 3.82 -5.60 -5.82
C LYS A 81 5.16 -5.76 -5.09
N ARG A 82 6.23 -6.10 -5.82
CA ARG A 82 7.59 -6.23 -5.25
C ARG A 82 8.09 -4.94 -4.61
N VAL A 83 7.92 -3.81 -5.30
CA VAL A 83 8.32 -2.48 -4.82
C VAL A 83 7.54 -2.10 -3.55
N LEU A 84 6.23 -2.35 -3.50
CA LEU A 84 5.42 -2.07 -2.31
C LEU A 84 5.77 -2.96 -1.12
N ILE A 85 6.10 -4.23 -1.36
CA ILE A 85 6.62 -5.13 -0.31
C ILE A 85 7.95 -4.60 0.22
N GLU A 86 8.83 -4.15 -0.65
CA GLU A 86 10.11 -3.55 -0.23
C GLU A 86 9.88 -2.25 0.56
N ALA A 87 8.94 -1.40 0.15
CA ALA A 87 8.57 -0.20 0.90
C ALA A 87 8.19 -0.53 2.35
N ILE A 88 7.39 -1.57 2.57
CA ILE A 88 7.01 -2.04 3.91
C ILE A 88 8.24 -2.49 4.73
N LYS A 89 9.20 -3.19 4.12
CA LYS A 89 10.43 -3.61 4.81
C LYS A 89 11.29 -2.42 5.25
N ARG A 90 11.30 -1.35 4.45
CA ARG A 90 12.08 -0.13 4.71
C ARG A 90 11.36 0.88 5.61
N ALA A 91 10.09 0.66 5.91
CA ALA A 91 9.30 1.55 6.75
C ALA A 91 9.79 1.51 8.22
N THR A 92 10.06 2.68 8.77
CA THR A 92 10.56 2.84 10.15
C THR A 92 9.45 3.13 11.17
N ASN A 93 8.22 3.33 10.70
CA ASN A 93 7.06 3.66 11.52
C ASN A 93 5.76 3.07 10.92
N SER A 94 4.68 3.04 11.69
CA SER A 94 3.39 2.48 11.28
C SER A 94 2.74 3.26 10.14
N VAL A 95 2.95 4.58 10.08
CA VAL A 95 2.42 5.45 9.01
C VAL A 95 3.02 5.08 7.66
N ASP A 96 4.34 4.91 7.58
CA ASP A 96 5.05 4.54 6.36
C ASP A 96 4.70 3.12 5.88
N LYS A 97 4.20 2.24 6.76
CA LYS A 97 3.67 0.92 6.38
C LYS A 97 2.23 0.98 5.87
N HIS A 98 1.46 1.95 6.34
CA HIS A 98 0.02 2.04 6.08
C HIS A 98 -0.29 2.17 4.59
N PHE A 99 0.38 3.11 3.91
CA PHE A 99 0.14 3.40 2.49
C PHE A 99 0.48 2.23 1.58
N PRO A 100 1.67 1.62 1.63
CA PRO A 100 1.98 0.50 0.75
C PRO A 100 1.09 -0.73 1.01
N ARG A 101 0.73 -1.02 2.27
CA ARG A 101 -0.23 -2.09 2.59
C ARG A 101 -1.63 -1.81 2.03
N THR A 102 -2.09 -0.57 2.11
CA THR A 102 -3.39 -0.17 1.55
C THR A 102 -3.42 -0.35 0.03
N LYS A 103 -2.33 0.00 -0.67
CA LYS A 103 -2.19 -0.24 -2.11
C LYS A 103 -2.18 -1.74 -2.45
N LEU A 104 -1.43 -2.55 -1.69
CA LEU A 104 -1.40 -4.00 -1.85
C LEU A 104 -2.78 -4.64 -1.61
N ALA A 105 -3.51 -4.21 -0.58
CA ALA A 105 -4.87 -4.66 -0.32
C ALA A 105 -5.82 -4.33 -1.48
N GLU A 106 -5.68 -3.16 -2.09
CA GLU A 106 -6.46 -2.77 -3.26
C GLU A 106 -6.11 -3.60 -4.49
N MET A 107 -4.81 -3.84 -4.74
CA MET A 107 -4.34 -4.70 -5.83
C MET A 107 -4.91 -6.12 -5.68
N ALA A 108 -4.79 -6.72 -4.50
CA ALA A 108 -5.32 -8.04 -4.19
C ALA A 108 -6.85 -8.11 -4.39
N TYR A 109 -7.59 -7.11 -3.89
CA TYR A 109 -9.04 -7.02 -4.10
C TYR A 109 -9.42 -6.96 -5.58
N LYS A 110 -8.70 -6.17 -6.38
CA LYS A 110 -8.93 -6.05 -7.84
C LYS A 110 -8.61 -7.34 -8.59
N ALA A 111 -7.61 -8.08 -8.13
CA ALA A 111 -7.23 -9.39 -8.69
C ALA A 111 -8.18 -10.53 -8.26
N GLY A 112 -9.07 -10.29 -7.28
CA GLY A 112 -9.91 -11.32 -6.70
C GLY A 112 -9.19 -12.22 -5.67
N ASP A 113 -7.97 -11.87 -5.29
CA ASP A 113 -7.23 -12.53 -4.21
C ASP A 113 -7.71 -11.97 -2.86
N PHE A 114 -8.83 -12.53 -2.39
CA PHE A 114 -9.47 -12.06 -1.17
C PHE A 114 -8.69 -12.42 0.10
N ASP A 115 -7.91 -13.50 0.08
CA ASP A 115 -7.08 -13.91 1.23
C ASP A 115 -5.94 -12.92 1.43
N GLU A 116 -5.26 -12.52 0.35
CA GLU A 116 -4.20 -11.52 0.43
C GLU A 116 -4.76 -10.12 0.76
N CYS A 117 -5.94 -9.80 0.21
CA CYS A 117 -6.66 -8.57 0.55
C CYS A 117 -6.99 -8.50 2.05
N GLU A 118 -7.53 -9.58 2.60
CA GLU A 118 -7.88 -9.70 4.02
C GLU A 118 -6.65 -9.48 4.88
N ARG A 119 -5.57 -10.19 4.58
CA ARG A 119 -4.30 -10.10 5.31
C ARG A 119 -3.78 -8.67 5.37
N TYR A 120 -3.64 -8.00 4.22
CA TYR A 120 -3.13 -6.62 4.22
C TYR A 120 -4.07 -5.63 4.92
N CYS A 121 -5.39 -5.80 4.81
CA CYS A 121 -6.33 -4.94 5.54
C CYS A 121 -6.21 -5.14 7.05
N LEU A 122 -6.10 -6.38 7.51
CA LEU A 122 -5.92 -6.69 8.93
C LEU A 122 -4.57 -6.17 9.45
N ASP A 123 -3.49 -6.30 8.69
CA ASP A 123 -2.18 -5.73 9.03
C ASP A 123 -2.27 -4.20 9.23
N VAL A 124 -3.04 -3.51 8.37
CA VAL A 124 -3.30 -2.06 8.51
C VAL A 124 -4.07 -1.73 9.78
N ILE A 125 -5.10 -2.51 10.11
CA ILE A 125 -5.96 -2.26 11.27
C ILE A 125 -5.21 -2.58 12.58
N ASN A 126 -4.43 -3.67 12.61
CA ASN A 126 -3.72 -4.14 13.80
C ASN A 126 -2.54 -3.23 14.18
N GLU A 127 -1.89 -2.61 13.20
CA GLU A 127 -0.78 -1.68 13.42
C GLU A 127 -1.21 -0.20 13.40
N LEU A 128 -2.52 0.07 13.49
CA LEU A 128 -3.04 1.43 13.38
C LEU A 128 -2.64 2.30 14.57
N ASP A 129 -1.90 3.37 14.30
CA ASP A 129 -1.60 4.42 15.27
C ASP A 129 -2.75 5.43 15.33
N LEU A 130 -3.61 5.32 16.34
CA LEU A 130 -4.79 6.18 16.49
C LEU A 130 -4.47 7.67 16.69
N ILE A 131 -3.25 8.01 17.12
CA ILE A 131 -2.81 9.40 17.27
C ILE A 131 -2.41 9.93 15.90
N ALA A 132 -1.55 9.20 15.18
CA ALA A 132 -1.08 9.60 13.85
C ALA A 132 -2.23 9.65 12.81
N PHE A 133 -3.22 8.76 12.94
CA PHE A 133 -4.37 8.67 12.05
C PHE A 133 -5.63 9.35 12.59
N LYS A 134 -5.52 10.22 13.60
CA LYS A 134 -6.67 10.93 14.17
C LYS A 134 -7.38 11.75 13.09
N GLY A 135 -8.64 11.42 12.81
CA GLY A 135 -9.45 12.07 11.77
C GLY A 135 -9.13 11.64 10.34
N ALA A 136 -8.10 10.81 10.13
CA ALA A 136 -7.83 10.20 8.84
C ALA A 136 -8.76 9.01 8.61
N ARG A 137 -9.18 8.82 7.36
CA ARG A 137 -9.99 7.67 6.96
C ARG A 137 -9.11 6.46 6.72
N VAL A 138 -9.43 5.34 7.36
CA VAL A 138 -8.77 4.05 7.19
C VAL A 138 -9.61 3.16 6.28
N VAL A 139 -9.23 3.12 4.99
CA VAL A 139 -9.99 2.42 3.94
C VAL A 139 -10.09 0.91 4.17
N ALA A 140 -9.16 0.32 4.93
CA ALA A 140 -9.14 -1.10 5.25
C ALA A 140 -10.44 -1.59 5.92
N PHE A 141 -11.03 -0.80 6.84
CA PHE A 141 -12.29 -1.18 7.49
C PHE A 141 -13.44 -1.34 6.50
N SER A 142 -13.64 -0.36 5.60
CA SER A 142 -14.74 -0.44 4.64
C SER A 142 -14.48 -1.53 3.60
N ARG A 143 -13.21 -1.78 3.25
CA ARG A 143 -12.81 -2.87 2.35
C ARG A 143 -13.20 -4.24 2.92
N LEU A 144 -12.80 -4.53 4.15
CA LEU A 144 -13.13 -5.78 4.83
C LEU A 144 -14.64 -5.93 5.03
N ALA A 145 -15.32 -4.89 5.50
CA ALA A 145 -16.76 -4.96 5.74
C ALA A 145 -17.55 -5.26 4.45
N ILE A 146 -17.15 -4.70 3.31
CA ILE A 146 -17.76 -5.00 1.99
C ILE A 146 -17.41 -6.42 1.54
N MET A 147 -16.14 -6.83 1.69
CA MET A 147 -15.67 -8.14 1.26
C MET A 147 -16.34 -9.27 2.04
N TYR A 148 -16.35 -9.20 3.37
CA TYR A 148 -17.02 -10.17 4.23
C TYR A 148 -18.53 -10.23 3.98
N GLU A 149 -19.19 -9.09 3.77
CA GLU A 149 -20.61 -9.07 3.41
C GLU A 149 -20.87 -9.83 2.09
N LYS A 150 -20.02 -9.64 1.07
CA LYS A 150 -20.13 -10.33 -0.22
C LYS A 150 -19.90 -11.83 -0.11
N GLN A 151 -19.00 -12.26 0.78
CA GLN A 151 -18.70 -13.67 1.04
C GLN A 151 -19.72 -14.36 1.96
N GLY A 152 -20.75 -13.64 2.44
CA GLY A 152 -21.71 -14.19 3.40
C GLY A 152 -21.16 -14.31 4.83
N ARG A 153 -19.94 -13.83 5.09
CA ARG A 153 -19.31 -13.73 6.42
C ARG A 153 -19.91 -12.55 7.20
N ILE A 154 -21.23 -12.61 7.45
CA ILE A 154 -21.99 -11.49 8.00
C ILE A 154 -21.49 -11.09 9.40
N GLN A 155 -21.10 -12.07 10.24
CA GLN A 155 -20.59 -11.78 11.58
C GLN A 155 -19.25 -11.05 11.53
N ASP A 156 -18.35 -11.43 10.63
CA ASP A 156 -17.07 -10.74 10.46
C ASP A 156 -17.27 -9.31 9.95
N ALA A 157 -18.20 -9.13 9.01
CA ALA A 157 -18.58 -7.80 8.52
C ALA A 157 -19.14 -6.90 9.63
N LEU A 158 -19.93 -7.46 10.55
CA LEU A 158 -20.43 -6.75 11.74
C LEU A 158 -19.28 -6.35 12.66
N ASN A 159 -18.42 -7.30 13.02
CA ASN A 159 -17.32 -7.08 13.95
C ASN A 159 -16.39 -5.95 13.45
N ILE A 160 -16.00 -5.96 12.17
CA ILE A 160 -15.16 -4.91 11.58
C ILE A 160 -15.88 -3.57 11.56
N SER A 161 -17.18 -3.54 11.25
CA SER A 161 -17.96 -2.29 11.22
C SER A 161 -18.08 -1.67 12.63
N GLU A 162 -18.30 -2.50 13.65
CA GLU A 162 -18.37 -2.07 15.05
C GLU A 162 -16.99 -1.60 15.56
N GLN A 163 -15.91 -2.28 15.17
CA GLN A 163 -14.54 -1.85 15.48
C GLN A 163 -14.22 -0.48 14.87
N ALA A 164 -14.59 -0.26 13.61
CA ALA A 164 -14.40 1.01 12.92
C ALA A 164 -15.16 2.15 13.64
N LEU A 165 -16.42 1.90 14.00
CA LEU A 165 -17.25 2.86 14.70
C LEU A 165 -16.67 3.24 16.07
N LYS A 166 -16.15 2.26 16.83
CA LYS A 166 -15.56 2.46 18.16
C LYS A 166 -14.38 3.43 18.14
N ILE A 167 -13.64 3.51 17.03
CA ILE A 167 -12.50 4.42 16.86
C ILE A 167 -12.87 5.69 16.05
N GLY A 168 -14.16 5.95 15.85
CA GLY A 168 -14.66 7.16 15.19
C GLY A 168 -14.47 7.20 13.68
N GLN A 169 -14.31 6.05 13.02
CA GLN A 169 -14.28 5.99 11.55
C GLN A 169 -15.70 6.10 10.96
N HIS A 170 -15.78 6.58 9.72
CA HIS A 170 -17.02 6.64 8.94
C HIS A 170 -16.77 6.07 7.53
N ASP A 171 -17.69 5.27 7.00
CA ASP A 171 -17.49 4.54 5.74
C ASP A 171 -17.85 5.35 4.47
N ASN A 172 -18.17 6.64 4.63
CA ASN A 172 -18.59 7.61 3.59
C ASN A 172 -19.86 7.23 2.82
N THR A 173 -20.61 6.25 3.29
CA THR A 173 -21.99 6.04 2.84
C THR A 173 -22.93 6.97 3.60
N LYS A 174 -24.14 7.21 3.08
CA LYS A 174 -25.16 8.06 3.73
C LYS A 174 -25.47 7.65 5.18
N GLY A 175 -25.36 6.36 5.49
CA GLY A 175 -25.65 5.81 6.82
C GLY A 175 -24.43 5.44 7.65
N GLY A 176 -23.21 5.63 7.14
CA GLY A 176 -21.99 5.26 7.86
C GLY A 176 -21.90 3.78 8.23
N TYR A 177 -21.07 3.49 9.23
CA TYR A 177 -20.98 2.14 9.79
C TYR A 177 -22.24 1.76 10.57
N GLU A 178 -22.95 2.73 11.14
CA GLU A 178 -24.22 2.53 11.85
C GLU A 178 -25.27 1.89 10.94
N GLY A 179 -25.53 2.51 9.79
CA GLY A 179 -26.47 1.99 8.79
C GLY A 179 -26.02 0.65 8.19
N ARG A 180 -24.71 0.43 8.06
CA ARG A 180 -24.16 -0.87 7.66
C ARG A 180 -24.43 -1.93 8.72
N ILE A 181 -24.19 -1.65 9.99
CA ILE A 181 -24.46 -2.56 11.11
C ILE A 181 -25.95 -2.93 11.15
N GLU A 182 -26.85 -1.95 11.03
CA GLU A 182 -28.30 -2.21 10.99
C GLU A 182 -28.70 -3.12 9.81
N LYS A 183 -28.14 -2.89 8.62
CA LYS A 183 -28.37 -3.74 7.44
C LYS A 183 -27.86 -5.16 7.68
N LEU A 184 -26.65 -5.31 8.23
CA LEU A 184 -26.04 -6.61 8.49
C LEU A 184 -26.79 -7.39 9.58
N LYS A 185 -27.25 -6.74 10.67
CA LYS A 185 -28.09 -7.35 11.71
C LYS A 185 -29.40 -7.90 11.13
N ARG A 186 -30.07 -7.15 10.25
CA ARG A 186 -31.28 -7.60 9.53
C ARG A 186 -31.01 -8.78 8.58
N LYS A 187 -29.81 -8.87 7.99
CA LYS A 187 -29.42 -10.03 7.18
C LYS A 187 -29.20 -11.25 8.07
N ALA A 188 -28.45 -11.10 9.15
CA ALA A 188 -28.18 -12.19 10.10
C ALA A 188 -29.47 -12.78 10.69
N SER A 189 -30.47 -11.96 11.00
CA SER A 189 -31.76 -12.44 11.52
C SER A 189 -32.59 -13.24 10.51
N LYS A 190 -32.36 -13.06 9.21
CA LYS A 190 -33.06 -13.78 8.13
C LYS A 190 -32.37 -15.07 7.68
N MET A 191 -31.14 -15.31 8.17
CA MET A 191 -30.35 -16.50 7.86
C MET A 191 -30.50 -17.60 8.92
N LYS A 192 -31.23 -17.30 10.01
CA LYS A 192 -31.68 -18.28 11.01
C LYS A 192 -32.98 -18.91 10.54
#